data_AF-A0AB39HLN8-F1
#
_entry.id   AF-A0AB39HLN8-F1
#
_cell.length_a   1.000
_cell.length_b   1.000
_cell.length_c   1.000
_cell.angle_alpha   90.00
_cell.angle_beta   90.00
_cell.angle_gamma   90.00
#
_symmetry.space_group_name_H-M   'P 1'
#
loop_
_entity.id
_entity.type
_entity.pdbx_description
1 polymer ?
#
loop_
_entity_poly.entity_id
_entity_poly.type
_entity_poly.pdbx_seq_one_letter_code
_entity_poly.pdbx_strand_id
1 'polypeptide(L)' 'MARFYRYRLPPWARNCIFICEKATLPILIFQLIRTLFFPTTLDVLLLGIFVGLFIAFHLEWI' A
#
# COMPACT_ATOMS: atom_id res chain seq x y z
N MET A 1 16.01 11.98 0.41
CA MET A 1 16.90 11.46 1.48
C MET A 1 16.39 10.12 2.03
N ALA A 2 16.00 9.16 1.16
CA ALA A 2 15.36 7.91 1.60
C ALA A 2 16.18 6.65 1.28
N ARG A 3 17.09 6.75 0.29
CA ARG A 3 17.97 5.66 -0.15
C ARG A 3 18.84 5.05 0.96
N PHE A 4 19.10 5.82 2.03
CA PHE A 4 19.96 5.41 3.14
C PHE A 4 19.27 4.54 4.21
N TYR A 5 17.93 4.48 4.25
CA TYR A 5 17.21 3.63 5.22
C TYR A 5 17.09 2.17 4.75
N ARG A 6 16.98 1.92 3.43
CA ARG A 6 16.73 0.59 2.87
C ARG A 6 17.88 -0.42 3.07
N TYR A 7 19.10 0.06 3.33
CA TYR A 7 20.26 -0.77 3.69
C TYR A 7 20.41 -1.02 5.20
N ARG A 8 19.68 -0.28 6.05
CA ARG A 8 19.68 -0.45 7.52
C ARG A 8 18.47 -1.22 8.03
N LEU A 9 17.47 -1.46 7.18
CA LEU A 9 16.30 -2.26 7.54
C LEU A 9 16.66 -3.75 7.64
N PRO A 10 16.17 -4.46 8.67
CA PRO A 10 16.36 -5.89 8.78
C PRO A 10 15.70 -6.63 7.60
N PRO A 11 16.27 -7.77 7.16
CA PRO A 11 15.81 -8.50 5.99
C PRO A 11 14.33 -8.93 6.08
N TRP A 12 13.81 -9.15 7.29
CA TRP A 12 12.39 -9.43 7.51
C TRP A 12 11.50 -8.25 7.10
N ALA A 13 11.84 -7.03 7.49
CA ALA A 13 11.04 -5.85 7.20
C ALA A 13 11.00 -5.58 5.69
N ARG A 14 12.12 -5.81 5.01
CA ARG A 14 12.21 -5.70 3.54
C ARG A 14 11.32 -6.73 2.83
N ASN A 15 11.22 -7.95 3.36
CA ASN A 15 10.31 -8.97 2.84
C ASN A 15 8.83 -8.61 3.10
N CYS A 16 8.50 -8.08 4.28
CA CYS A 16 7.15 -7.59 4.57
C CYS A 16 6.73 -6.49 3.60
N ILE A 17 7.61 -5.53 3.29
CA ILE A 17 7.32 -4.48 2.31
C ILE A 17 7.08 -5.09 0.92
N PHE A 18 7.91 -6.03 0.49
CA PHE A 18 7.77 -6.68 -0.81
C PHE A 18 6.45 -7.48 -0.92
N ILE A 19 6.08 -8.17 0.15
CA ILE A 19 4.81 -8.91 0.26
C ILE A 19 3.64 -7.93 0.26
N CYS A 20 3.71 -6.85 1.03
CA CYS A 20 2.70 -5.79 1.05
C CYS A 20 2.54 -5.16 -0.33
N GLU A 21 3.62 -4.80 -1.02
CA GLU A 21 3.56 -4.24 -2.38
C GLU A 21 2.83 -5.18 -3.35
N LYS A 22 3.17 -6.47 -3.32
CA LYS A 22 2.52 -7.49 -4.16
C LYS A 22 1.07 -7.76 -3.77
N ALA A 23 0.74 -7.73 -2.48
CA ALA A 23 -0.61 -7.97 -1.97
C ALA A 23 -1.53 -6.75 -2.12
N THR A 24 -0.98 -5.53 -2.15
CA THR A 24 -1.78 -4.31 -2.22
C THR A 24 -2.45 -4.15 -3.59
N LEU A 25 -1.81 -4.60 -4.67
CA LEU A 25 -2.39 -4.57 -6.03
C LEU A 25 -3.72 -5.35 -6.16
N PRO A 26 -3.81 -6.64 -5.81
CA PRO A 26 -5.08 -7.36 -5.89
C PRO A 26 -6.12 -6.82 -4.91
N ILE A 27 -5.71 -6.35 -3.72
CA ILE A 27 -6.61 -5.72 -2.74
C ILE A 27 -7.22 -4.44 -3.32
N LEU A 28 -6.41 -3.60 -3.96
CA LEU A 28 -6.86 -2.37 -4.63
C LEU A 28 -7.87 -2.68 -5.73
N ILE A 29 -7.62 -3.70 -6.56
CA ILE A 29 -8.53 -4.08 -7.64
C ILE A 29 -9.86 -4.58 -7.08
N PHE A 30 -9.84 -5.46 -6.08
CA PHE A 30 -11.07 -5.93 -5.43
C PHE A 30 -11.85 -4.80 -4.77
N GLN A 31 -11.15 -3.87 -4.12
CA GLN A 31 -11.79 -2.76 -3.44
C GLN A 31 -12.35 -1.73 -4.42
N LEU A 32 -11.67 -1.51 -5.55
CA LEU A 32 -12.15 -0.64 -6.63
C LEU A 32 -13.42 -1.23 -7.27
N ILE A 33 -13.42 -2.54 -7.55
CA ILE A 33 -14.62 -3.25 -8.03
C ILE A 33 -15.77 -3.10 -7.03
N ARG A 34 -15.54 -3.34 -5.73
CA ARG A 34 -16.60 -3.20 -4.71
C ARG A 34 -17.12 -1.77 -4.63
N THR A 35 -16.24 -0.77 -4.74
CA THR A 35 -16.60 0.66 -4.71
C THR A 35 -17.45 1.04 -5.93
N LEU A 36 -17.21 0.41 -7.08
CA LEU A 36 -17.94 0.68 -8.31
C LEU A 36 -19.37 0.09 -8.31
N PHE A 37 -19.56 -1.05 -7.63
CA PHE A 37 -20.88 -1.67 -7.47
C PHE A 37 -21.68 -1.08 -6.29
N PHE A 38 -21.03 -0.78 -5.17
CA PHE A 38 -21.66 -0.21 -3.98
C PHE A 38 -20.77 0.89 -3.40
N PRO A 39 -20.86 2.12 -3.93
CA PRO A 39 -20.05 3.23 -3.44
C PRO A 39 -20.53 3.64 -2.05
N THR A 40 -19.82 3.19 -1.02
CA THR A 40 -19.97 3.74 0.33
C THR A 40 -18.89 4.79 0.59
N THR A 41 -19.24 5.86 1.29
CA THR A 41 -18.31 6.94 1.61
C THR A 41 -17.14 6.45 2.46
N LEU A 42 -17.37 5.44 3.30
CA LEU A 42 -16.35 4.78 4.11
C LEU A 42 -15.38 3.95 3.26
N ASP A 43 -15.86 3.27 2.21
CA ASP A 43 -14.99 2.49 1.32
C ASP A 43 -14.01 3.36 0.53
N VAL A 44 -14.46 4.52 0.05
CA VAL A 44 -13.62 5.50 -0.66
C VAL A 44 -12.57 6.10 0.27
N LEU A 45 -12.94 6.40 1.52
CA LEU A 45 -12.02 6.93 2.53
C LEU A 45 -10.95 5.90 2.92
N LEU A 46 -11.35 4.64 3.13
CA LEU A 46 -10.40 3.54 3.38
C LEU A 46 -9.46 3.32 2.19
N LEU A 47 -9.99 3.36 0.95
CA LEU A 47 -9.19 3.25 -0.27
C LEU A 47 -8.12 4.34 -0.34
N GLY A 48 -8.48 5.59 -0.06
CA GLY A 48 -7.53 6.71 -0.04
C GLY A 48 -6.38 6.49 0.95
N ILE A 49 -6.68 5.95 2.14
CA ILE A 49 -5.65 5.63 3.15
C ILE A 49 -4.74 4.50 2.65
N PHE A 50 -5.29 3.41 2.11
CA PHE A 50 -4.50 2.31 1.58
C PHE A 50 -3.62 2.73 0.40
N VAL A 51 -4.14 3.57 -0.51
CA VAL A 51 -3.39 4.14 -1.64
C VAL A 51 -2.28 5.06 -1.13
N GLY A 52 -2.56 5.93 -0.16
CA GLY A 52 -1.56 6.80 0.45
C GLY A 52 -0.44 6.00 1.12
N LEU A 53 -0.78 4.92 1.82
CA LEU A 53 0.18 4.00 2.43
C LEU A 53 1.01 3.27 1.36
N PHE A 54 0.37 2.82 0.28
CA PHE A 54 1.05 2.18 -0.85
C PHE A 54 2.03 3.12 -1.54
N ILE A 55 1.64 4.37 -1.76
CA ILE A 55 2.52 5.39 -2.35
C ILE A 55 3.68 5.70 -1.39
N ALA A 56 3.43 5.78 -0.08
CA ALA A 56 4.50 5.99 0.91
C ALA A 56 5.53 4.85 0.89
N PHE A 57 5.08 3.60 0.76
CA PHE A 57 5.97 2.45 0.55
C PHE A 57 6.69 2.50 -0.81
N HIS A 58 6.00 2.88 -1.89
CA HIS A 58 6.56 2.92 -3.24
C HIS A 58 7.60 4.04 -3.43
N LEU A 59 7.39 5.19 -2.78
CA LEU A 59 8.36 6.31 -2.74
C LEU A 59 9.55 6.05 -1.81
N GLU A 60 9.61 4.87 -1.18
CA GLU A 60 10.59 4.54 -0.12
C GLU A 60 10.58 5.56 1.03
N TRP A 61 9.48 6.28 1.27
CA TRP A 61 9.38 7.18 2.42
C TRP A 61 9.43 6.43 3.77
N ILE A 62 9.15 5.13 3.73
CA ILE A 62 9.26 4.13 4.80
C ILE A 62 10.22 3.03 4.34
#